data_AF-A0A421E2X0-F1
#
_entry.id   AF-A0A421E2X0-F1
#
_cell.length_a   1.000
_cell.length_b   1.000
_cell.length_c   1.000
_cell.angle_alpha   90.00
_cell.angle_beta   90.00
_cell.angle_gamma   90.00
#
_symmetry.space_group_name_H-M   'P 1'
#
loop_
_entity.id
_entity.type
_entity.pdbx_description
1 polymer ?
#
loop_
_entity_poly.entity_id
_entity_poly.type
_entity_poly.pdbx_seq_one_letter_code
_entity_poly.pdbx_strand_id
1 'polypeptide(L)'
;MRPVVRTDGAGAASDPLFSGASGAYLGLLLAPPIVPGLKWVGVTEAWALYAALVGTVTAVTTVIGWLLSSRPAVAVTVGATRARWLPAAIAAVYAAVGFASLEMSGVSGVLAFFFGLLAVLLGVAVAVMSQTRYTAAVTAGAEELTRWRASWPESAQRRRLHVGGAIASVATIGFAVGAVFDIALLQYISQVLFPSGFVLLSTGGTRTVVATERGLEVRLPIARRFYAWEELESYELDAESLVITRRWGTALRFATADIDDVSLAEWTLAERLSDD
;
A
#
# COMPACT_ATOMS: atom_id res chain seq x y z
N MET A 1 21.87 36.16 9.04
CA MET A 1 22.75 34.99 8.85
C MET A 1 21.87 33.79 8.55
N ARG A 2 21.89 33.28 7.30
CA ARG A 2 21.11 32.10 6.88
C ARG A 2 21.86 30.84 7.33
N PRO A 3 21.19 29.77 7.77
CA PRO A 3 21.87 28.51 7.99
C PRO A 3 22.27 27.96 6.62
N VAL A 4 23.58 27.73 6.47
CA VAL A 4 24.17 26.97 5.37
C VAL A 4 23.58 25.56 5.46
N VAL A 5 22.71 25.20 4.50
CA VAL A 5 22.34 23.81 4.29
C VAL A 5 23.61 23.10 3.83
N ARG A 6 24.25 22.40 4.76
CA ARG A 6 25.40 21.54 4.47
C ARG A 6 24.90 20.44 3.54
N THR A 7 25.32 20.52 2.29
CA THR A 7 25.29 19.39 1.35
C THR A 7 26.39 18.41 1.76
N ASP A 8 26.18 17.72 2.87
CA ASP A 8 26.97 16.54 3.19
C ASP A 8 26.41 15.41 2.32
N GLY A 9 27.30 14.80 1.51
CA GLY A 9 26.95 13.81 0.51
C GLY A 9 25.99 12.75 1.03
N ALA A 10 24.83 12.63 0.40
CA ALA A 10 23.87 11.56 0.63
C ALA A 10 24.41 10.24 0.06
N GLY A 11 25.48 9.73 0.67
CA GLY A 11 25.88 8.34 0.50
C GLY A 11 24.72 7.48 0.97
N ALA A 12 24.05 6.80 0.04
CA ALA A 12 23.16 5.65 0.23
C ALA A 12 22.73 5.43 1.69
N ALA A 13 21.93 6.34 2.25
CA ALA A 13 21.60 6.31 3.66
C ALA A 13 20.78 5.04 3.92
N SER A 14 21.26 4.22 4.86
CA SER A 14 20.58 2.99 5.29
C SER A 14 19.10 3.25 5.58
N ASP A 15 18.22 2.32 5.16
CA ASP A 15 16.77 2.46 5.30
C ASP A 15 16.22 1.44 6.30
N PRO A 16 16.22 1.77 7.61
CA PRO A 16 15.82 0.83 8.66
C PRO A 16 14.32 0.52 8.63
N LEU A 17 13.49 1.46 8.16
CA LEU A 17 12.03 1.27 8.15
C LEU A 17 11.59 0.31 7.05
N PHE A 18 12.13 0.46 5.82
CA PHE A 18 11.84 -0.47 4.73
C PHE A 18 12.33 -1.88 5.03
N SER A 19 13.56 -1.96 5.52
CA SER A 19 14.22 -3.23 5.80
C SER A 19 13.56 -3.95 6.97
N GLY A 20 13.19 -3.22 8.04
CA GLY A 20 12.40 -3.75 9.15
C GLY A 20 11.02 -4.25 8.73
N ALA A 21 10.27 -3.47 7.94
CA ALA A 21 8.95 -3.89 7.45
C ALA A 21 9.02 -5.13 6.55
N SER A 22 10.03 -5.19 5.67
CA SER A 22 10.27 -6.34 4.79
C SER A 22 10.70 -7.59 5.57
N GLY A 23 11.53 -7.41 6.60
CA GLY A 23 11.94 -8.49 7.49
C GLY A 23 10.77 -9.03 8.32
N ALA A 24 9.97 -8.15 8.90
CA ALA A 24 8.77 -8.53 9.65
C ALA A 24 7.76 -9.26 8.77
N TYR A 25 7.57 -8.80 7.52
CA TYR A 25 6.74 -9.50 6.53
C TYR A 25 7.19 -10.96 6.33
N LEU A 26 8.49 -11.19 6.08
CA LEU A 26 9.00 -12.55 5.90
C LEU A 26 8.95 -13.37 7.20
N GLY A 27 9.21 -12.74 8.35
CA GLY A 27 9.11 -13.38 9.66
C GLY A 27 7.71 -13.91 9.92
N LEU A 28 6.68 -13.14 9.56
CA LEU A 28 5.28 -13.58 9.70
C LEU A 28 4.92 -14.73 8.77
N LEU A 29 5.45 -14.79 7.56
CA LEU A 29 5.17 -15.90 6.65
C LEU A 29 5.91 -17.19 7.05
N LEU A 30 7.11 -17.06 7.62
CA LEU A 30 7.97 -18.20 7.96
C LEU A 30 7.69 -18.77 9.35
N ALA A 31 7.10 -18.01 10.27
CA ALA A 31 6.88 -18.49 11.63
C ALA A 31 5.81 -19.61 11.75
N PRO A 32 4.62 -19.54 11.11
CA PRO A 32 3.60 -20.58 11.26
C PRO A 32 4.04 -21.98 10.80
N PRO A 33 4.80 -22.16 9.70
CA PRO A 33 5.31 -23.48 9.28
C PRO A 33 6.32 -24.12 10.24
N ILE A 34 6.96 -23.34 11.11
CA ILE A 34 7.94 -23.87 12.09
C ILE A 34 7.24 -24.74 13.14
N VAL A 35 6.01 -24.41 13.53
CA VAL A 35 5.25 -25.17 14.53
C VAL A 35 5.00 -26.62 14.12
N PRO A 36 4.38 -26.92 12.95
CA PRO A 36 4.23 -28.30 12.51
C PRO A 36 5.58 -28.98 12.23
N GLY A 37 6.59 -28.23 11.73
CA GLY A 37 7.94 -28.76 11.50
C GLY A 37 8.62 -29.26 12.79
N LEU A 38 8.54 -28.48 13.87
CA LEU A 38 9.11 -28.87 15.17
C LEU A 38 8.35 -30.03 15.82
N LYS A 39 7.02 -30.06 15.69
CA LYS A 39 6.20 -31.19 16.13
C LYS A 39 6.60 -32.49 15.42
N TRP A 40 6.94 -32.42 14.13
CA TRP A 40 7.39 -33.57 13.36
C TRP A 40 8.71 -34.16 13.87
N VAL A 41 9.58 -33.32 14.44
CA VAL A 41 10.85 -33.72 15.08
C VAL A 41 10.67 -34.08 16.57
N GLY A 42 9.42 -34.09 17.07
CA GLY A 42 9.08 -34.53 18.43
C GLY A 42 8.98 -33.42 19.48
N VAL A 43 9.14 -32.14 19.11
CA VAL A 43 8.99 -31.02 20.04
C VAL A 43 7.50 -30.71 20.24
N THR A 44 6.96 -31.05 21.41
CA THR A 44 5.54 -30.88 21.75
C THR A 44 5.30 -29.87 22.87
N GLU A 45 6.36 -29.45 23.55
CA GLU A 45 6.32 -28.53 24.68
C GLU A 45 5.86 -27.14 24.23
N ALA A 46 4.80 -26.63 24.87
CA ALA A 46 4.18 -25.36 24.48
C ALA A 46 5.14 -24.16 24.55
N TRP A 47 6.00 -24.12 25.58
CA TRP A 47 6.99 -23.05 25.75
C TRP A 47 8.06 -23.08 24.64
N ALA A 48 8.49 -24.27 24.22
CA ALA A 48 9.48 -24.44 23.15
C ALA A 48 8.90 -24.03 21.78
N LEU A 49 7.66 -24.41 21.50
CA LEU A 49 6.95 -24.00 20.27
C LEU A 49 6.72 -22.49 20.22
N TYR A 50 6.37 -21.87 21.35
CA TYR A 50 6.22 -20.42 21.45
C TYR A 50 7.56 -19.69 21.27
N ALA A 51 8.62 -20.15 21.96
CA ALA A 51 9.95 -19.59 21.82
C ALA A 51 10.48 -19.70 20.39
N ALA A 52 10.21 -20.83 19.71
CA ALA A 52 10.54 -20.99 18.30
C ALA A 52 9.79 -20.02 17.42
N LEU A 53 8.47 -19.84 17.63
CA LEU A 53 7.66 -18.89 16.86
C LEU A 53 8.21 -17.46 16.96
N VAL A 54 8.43 -16.97 18.19
CA VAL A 54 8.97 -15.63 18.45
C VAL A 54 10.40 -15.50 17.94
N GLY A 55 11.21 -16.54 18.17
CA GLY A 55 12.60 -16.62 17.70
C GLY A 55 12.70 -16.54 16.18
N THR A 56 11.83 -17.24 15.44
CA THR A 56 11.79 -17.17 13.97
C THR A 56 11.42 -15.78 13.48
N VAL A 57 10.35 -15.17 14.01
CA VAL A 57 9.97 -13.80 13.61
C VAL A 57 11.13 -12.83 13.85
N THR A 58 11.74 -12.89 15.04
CA THR A 58 12.83 -11.99 15.44
C THR A 58 14.08 -12.20 14.60
N ALA A 59 14.50 -13.45 14.41
CA ALA A 59 15.69 -13.79 13.64
C ALA A 59 15.54 -13.41 12.16
N VAL A 60 14.42 -13.77 11.54
CA VAL A 60 14.14 -13.43 10.14
C VAL A 60 14.06 -11.92 9.96
N THR A 61 13.36 -11.21 10.85
CA THR A 61 13.26 -9.74 10.79
C THR A 61 14.63 -9.09 10.87
N THR A 62 15.48 -9.56 11.78
CA THR A 62 16.83 -9.01 11.98
C THR A 62 17.74 -9.31 10.78
N VAL A 63 17.77 -10.55 10.30
CA VAL A 63 18.64 -10.97 9.20
C VAL A 63 18.25 -10.28 7.89
N ILE A 64 16.96 -10.25 7.57
CA ILE A 64 16.46 -9.58 6.36
C ILE A 64 16.59 -8.07 6.48
N GLY A 65 16.33 -7.51 7.67
CA GLY A 65 16.55 -6.10 7.97
C GLY A 65 17.98 -5.69 7.68
N TRP A 66 18.95 -6.44 8.22
CA TRP A 66 20.37 -6.21 7.98
C TRP A 66 20.78 -6.41 6.52
N LEU A 67 20.21 -7.41 5.83
CA LEU A 67 20.53 -7.68 4.43
C LEU A 67 20.04 -6.55 3.50
N LEU A 68 18.86 -5.99 3.79
CA LEU A 68 18.23 -4.94 2.98
C LEU A 68 18.71 -3.54 3.36
N SER A 69 19.16 -3.30 4.59
CA SER A 69 19.69 -1.99 5.01
C SER A 69 20.88 -1.55 4.15
N SER A 70 21.64 -2.51 3.62
CA SER A 70 22.80 -2.28 2.76
C SER A 70 22.46 -2.21 1.26
N ARG A 71 21.17 -2.30 0.89
CA ARG A 71 20.72 -2.41 -0.52
C ARG A 71 19.54 -1.49 -0.86
N PRO A 72 19.71 -0.15 -0.77
CA PRO A 72 18.61 0.80 -1.02
C PRO A 72 18.05 0.72 -2.44
N ALA A 73 18.87 0.30 -3.42
CA ALA A 73 18.44 0.13 -4.81
C ALA A 73 17.30 -0.88 -4.98
N VAL A 74 17.19 -1.89 -4.10
CA VAL A 74 16.15 -2.93 -4.18
C VAL A 74 14.75 -2.32 -4.00
N ALA A 75 14.59 -1.37 -3.07
CA ALA A 75 13.31 -0.74 -2.85
C ALA A 75 12.87 0.10 -4.06
N VAL A 76 13.82 0.76 -4.71
CA VAL A 76 13.59 1.59 -5.91
C VAL A 76 13.20 0.72 -7.11
N THR A 77 13.93 -0.37 -7.37
CA THR A 77 13.64 -1.28 -8.49
C THR A 77 12.30 -1.98 -8.33
N VAL A 78 11.97 -2.44 -7.12
CA VAL A 78 10.65 -3.00 -6.81
C VAL A 78 9.57 -1.96 -7.01
N GLY A 79 9.80 -0.72 -6.55
CA GLY A 79 8.84 0.39 -6.67
C GLY A 79 8.46 0.74 -8.11
N ALA A 80 9.41 0.62 -9.04
CA ALA A 80 9.22 0.89 -10.46
C ALA A 80 8.22 -0.06 -11.15
N THR A 81 8.02 -1.27 -10.61
CA THR A 81 7.26 -2.32 -11.28
C THR A 81 5.93 -2.63 -10.59
N ARG A 82 5.02 -3.31 -11.29
CA ARG A 82 3.79 -3.86 -10.69
C ARG A 82 4.08 -4.97 -9.68
N ALA A 83 5.27 -5.57 -9.73
CA ALA A 83 5.71 -6.63 -8.82
C ALA A 83 5.76 -6.17 -7.34
N ARG A 84 5.76 -4.85 -7.07
CA ARG A 84 5.63 -4.32 -5.70
C ARG A 84 4.42 -4.85 -4.93
N TRP A 85 3.35 -5.28 -5.62
CA TRP A 85 2.16 -5.84 -4.99
C TRP A 85 2.23 -7.35 -4.73
N LEU A 86 3.27 -8.04 -5.25
CA LEU A 86 3.44 -9.48 -5.03
C LEU A 86 3.50 -9.85 -3.54
N PRO A 87 4.20 -9.13 -2.65
CA PRO A 87 4.18 -9.46 -1.22
C PRO A 87 2.77 -9.48 -0.62
N ALA A 88 1.96 -8.46 -0.92
CA ALA A 88 0.58 -8.43 -0.45
C ALA A 88 -0.26 -9.59 -1.03
N ALA A 89 -0.10 -9.90 -2.32
CA ALA A 89 -0.80 -10.99 -2.97
C ALA A 89 -0.40 -12.37 -2.41
N ILE A 90 0.89 -12.60 -2.20
CA ILE A 90 1.44 -13.83 -1.61
C ILE A 90 0.88 -14.03 -0.20
N ALA A 91 0.91 -12.98 0.63
CA ALA A 91 0.36 -13.06 1.98
C ALA A 91 -1.17 -13.28 1.98
N ALA A 92 -1.90 -12.73 1.00
CA ALA A 92 -3.34 -12.95 0.88
C ALA A 92 -3.65 -14.40 0.51
N VAL A 93 -2.92 -14.97 -0.44
CA VAL A 93 -3.02 -16.40 -0.79
C VAL A 93 -2.64 -17.26 0.41
N TYR A 94 -1.58 -16.91 1.12
CA TYR A 94 -1.12 -17.63 2.32
C TYR A 94 -2.19 -17.62 3.43
N ALA A 95 -2.80 -16.47 3.71
CA ALA A 95 -3.89 -16.35 4.66
C ALA A 95 -5.09 -17.21 4.23
N ALA A 96 -5.48 -17.16 2.96
CA ALA A 96 -6.60 -17.94 2.42
C ALA A 96 -6.35 -19.45 2.51
N VAL A 97 -5.12 -19.91 2.26
CA VAL A 97 -4.73 -21.32 2.42
C VAL A 97 -4.74 -21.73 3.90
N GLY A 98 -4.16 -20.91 4.79
CA GLY A 98 -4.20 -21.13 6.23
C GLY A 98 -5.64 -21.27 6.75
N PHE A 99 -6.52 -20.40 6.26
CA PHE A 99 -7.95 -20.41 6.52
C PHE A 99 -8.65 -21.68 6.01
N ALA A 100 -8.46 -22.03 4.73
CA ALA A 100 -9.06 -23.23 4.14
C ALA A 100 -8.60 -24.52 4.84
N SER A 101 -7.42 -24.49 5.47
CA SER A 101 -6.85 -25.62 6.19
C SER A 101 -7.27 -25.73 7.66
N LEU A 102 -8.14 -24.86 8.17
CA LEU A 102 -8.47 -24.79 9.61
C LEU A 102 -8.98 -26.11 10.18
N GLU A 103 -9.86 -26.81 9.46
CA GLU A 103 -10.43 -28.09 9.90
C GLU A 103 -9.37 -29.21 9.97
N MET A 104 -8.38 -29.18 9.07
CA MET A 104 -7.35 -30.23 8.96
C MET A 104 -6.13 -29.97 9.86
N SER A 105 -5.75 -28.70 10.04
CA SER A 105 -4.50 -28.29 10.66
C SER A 105 -4.66 -27.72 12.07
N GLY A 106 -5.90 -27.41 12.48
CA GLY A 106 -6.19 -26.88 13.81
C GLY A 106 -5.41 -25.60 14.09
N VAL A 107 -4.63 -25.60 15.18
CA VAL A 107 -3.90 -24.41 15.66
C VAL A 107 -2.92 -23.84 14.63
N SER A 108 -2.27 -24.65 13.80
CA SER A 108 -1.34 -24.13 12.79
C SER A 108 -2.05 -23.40 11.66
N GLY A 109 -3.26 -23.82 11.26
CA GLY A 109 -4.10 -23.11 10.29
C GLY A 109 -4.55 -21.75 10.83
N VAL A 110 -4.90 -21.68 12.12
CA VAL A 110 -5.24 -20.41 12.80
C VAL A 110 -4.05 -19.46 12.77
N LEU A 111 -2.86 -19.95 13.14
CA LEU A 111 -1.64 -19.13 13.11
C LEU A 111 -1.32 -18.66 11.69
N ALA A 112 -1.39 -19.55 10.69
CA ALA A 112 -1.14 -19.20 9.30
C ALA A 112 -2.12 -18.14 8.77
N PHE A 113 -3.40 -18.24 9.13
CA PHE A 113 -4.41 -17.25 8.76
C PHE A 113 -4.11 -15.86 9.34
N PHE A 114 -3.95 -15.74 10.65
CA PHE A 114 -3.73 -14.45 11.30
C PHE A 114 -2.37 -13.83 10.95
N PHE A 115 -1.31 -14.64 10.88
CA PHE A 115 0.01 -14.16 10.46
C PHE A 115 -0.01 -13.75 8.99
N GLY A 116 -0.74 -14.49 8.15
CA GLY A 116 -1.00 -14.13 6.76
C GLY A 116 -1.71 -12.78 6.62
N LEU A 117 -2.78 -12.53 7.40
CA LEU A 117 -3.48 -11.24 7.40
C LEU A 117 -2.56 -10.08 7.80
N LEU A 118 -1.76 -10.25 8.85
CA LEU A 118 -0.79 -9.24 9.26
C LEU A 118 0.32 -9.04 8.20
N ALA A 119 0.75 -10.12 7.55
CA ALA A 119 1.68 -10.07 6.43
C ALA A 119 1.07 -9.37 5.20
N VAL A 120 -0.24 -9.43 4.96
CA VAL A 120 -0.90 -8.63 3.90
C VAL A 120 -0.71 -7.15 4.19
N LEU A 121 -0.95 -6.71 5.42
CA LEU A 121 -0.77 -5.30 5.81
C LEU A 121 0.67 -4.84 5.62
N LEU A 122 1.64 -5.64 6.06
CA LEU A 122 3.06 -5.34 5.83
C LEU A 122 3.44 -5.39 4.36
N GLY A 123 2.88 -6.32 3.57
CA GLY A 123 3.10 -6.40 2.12
C GLY A 123 2.59 -5.16 1.39
N VAL A 124 1.43 -4.63 1.79
CA VAL A 124 0.91 -3.34 1.30
C VAL A 124 1.82 -2.20 1.71
N ALA A 125 2.25 -2.16 2.98
CA ALA A 125 3.18 -1.14 3.47
C ALA A 125 4.49 -1.15 2.66
N VAL A 126 5.10 -2.32 2.44
CA VAL A 126 6.30 -2.51 1.61
C VAL A 126 6.04 -2.04 0.17
N ALA A 127 4.89 -2.35 -0.43
CA ALA A 127 4.54 -1.89 -1.76
C ALA A 127 4.49 -0.35 -1.86
N VAL A 128 3.81 0.29 -0.92
CA VAL A 128 3.65 1.75 -0.84
C VAL A 128 4.99 2.43 -0.55
N MET A 129 5.77 1.84 0.35
CA MET A 129 7.12 2.27 0.70
C MET A 129 8.07 2.21 -0.51
N SER A 130 8.08 1.11 -1.25
CA SER A 130 8.86 0.95 -2.48
C SER A 130 8.44 1.97 -3.53
N GLN A 131 7.13 2.16 -3.74
CA GLN A 131 6.61 3.15 -4.69
C GLN A 131 7.05 4.58 -4.32
N THR A 132 6.95 4.92 -3.04
CA THR A 132 7.35 6.25 -2.54
C THR A 132 8.83 6.53 -2.77
N ARG A 133 9.69 5.51 -2.58
CA ARG A 133 11.13 5.59 -2.83
C ARG A 133 11.45 5.72 -4.31
N TYR A 134 10.77 4.95 -5.15
CA TYR A 134 10.89 5.08 -6.61
C TYR A 134 10.52 6.49 -7.06
N THR A 135 9.37 7.00 -6.60
CA THR A 135 8.94 8.37 -6.91
C THR A 135 9.97 9.40 -6.48
N ALA A 136 10.48 9.32 -5.24
CA ALA A 136 11.50 10.24 -4.75
C ALA A 136 12.81 10.16 -5.55
N ALA A 137 13.20 8.97 -6.00
CA ALA A 137 14.40 8.79 -6.83
C ALA A 137 14.22 9.37 -8.24
N VAL A 138 13.05 9.21 -8.85
CA VAL A 138 12.77 9.71 -10.21
C VAL A 138 12.55 11.22 -10.22
N THR A 139 11.99 11.80 -9.17
CA THR A 139 11.79 13.26 -9.07
C THR A 139 12.99 13.98 -8.45
N ALA A 140 14.02 13.26 -7.99
CA ALA A 140 15.25 13.86 -7.47
C ALA A 140 15.92 14.73 -8.53
N GLY A 141 16.08 16.02 -8.21
CA GLY A 141 16.72 17.02 -9.07
C GLY A 141 15.93 17.38 -10.34
N ALA A 142 14.67 16.95 -10.45
CA ALA A 142 13.81 17.40 -11.55
C ALA A 142 13.32 18.83 -11.28
N GLU A 143 13.30 19.67 -12.31
CA GLU A 143 12.76 21.03 -12.19
C GLU A 143 11.25 20.97 -11.95
N GLU A 144 10.79 21.78 -10.99
CA GLU A 144 9.39 21.92 -10.63
C GLU A 144 8.76 23.02 -11.47
N LEU A 145 7.80 22.64 -12.32
CA LEU A 145 7.09 23.56 -13.20
C LEU A 145 5.96 24.26 -12.45
N THR A 146 5.16 23.47 -11.74
CA THR A 146 4.06 23.99 -10.92
C THR A 146 3.74 23.03 -9.78
N ARG A 147 3.12 23.56 -8.73
CA ARG A 147 2.68 22.82 -7.57
C ARG A 147 1.33 23.35 -7.13
N TRP A 148 0.41 22.42 -6.90
CA TRP A 148 -0.90 22.75 -6.36
C TRP A 148 -1.32 21.76 -5.29
N ARG A 149 -2.22 22.18 -4.41
CA ARG A 149 -2.94 21.29 -3.51
C ARG A 149 -4.36 21.11 -4.03
N ALA A 150 -4.91 19.92 -3.83
CA ALA A 150 -6.31 19.67 -4.12
C ALA A 150 -6.84 18.49 -3.31
N SER A 151 -8.09 18.59 -2.87
CA SER A 151 -8.79 17.45 -2.27
C SER A 151 -9.49 16.59 -3.35
N TRP A 152 -10.33 15.65 -2.93
CA TRP A 152 -11.21 14.92 -3.85
C TRP A 152 -12.38 15.82 -4.25
N PRO A 153 -12.85 15.78 -5.51
CA PRO A 153 -14.13 16.36 -5.86
C PRO A 153 -15.26 15.81 -4.98
N GLU A 154 -16.25 16.63 -4.64
CA GLU A 154 -17.35 16.23 -3.76
C GLU A 154 -18.09 15.00 -4.28
N SER A 155 -18.37 14.95 -5.58
CA SER A 155 -19.02 13.81 -6.23
C SER A 155 -18.23 12.51 -6.04
N ALA A 156 -16.90 12.57 -6.18
CA ALA A 156 -16.02 11.41 -5.99
C ALA A 156 -15.95 10.98 -4.52
N GLN A 157 -15.93 11.93 -3.58
CA GLN A 157 -15.94 11.65 -2.15
C GLN A 157 -17.27 11.02 -1.71
N ARG A 158 -18.42 11.59 -2.12
CA ARG A 158 -19.75 11.04 -1.83
C ARG A 158 -19.90 9.64 -2.40
N ARG A 159 -19.49 9.41 -3.66
CA ARG A 159 -19.53 8.08 -4.27
C ARG A 159 -18.69 7.06 -3.48
N ARG A 160 -17.50 7.43 -3.00
CA ARG A 160 -16.67 6.55 -2.16
C ARG A 160 -17.30 6.26 -0.82
N LEU A 161 -17.93 7.24 -0.18
CA LEU A 161 -18.67 7.07 1.07
C LEU A 161 -19.87 6.13 0.87
N HIS A 162 -20.65 6.32 -0.20
CA HIS A 162 -21.79 5.45 -0.52
C HIS A 162 -21.36 4.03 -0.85
N VAL A 163 -20.33 3.85 -1.68
CA VAL A 163 -19.83 2.50 -2.03
C VAL A 163 -19.19 1.82 -0.83
N GLY A 164 -18.33 2.53 -0.08
CA GLY A 164 -17.69 2.00 1.12
C GLY A 164 -18.72 1.63 2.21
N GLY A 165 -19.69 2.51 2.43
CA GLY A 165 -20.81 2.28 3.36
C GLY A 165 -21.72 1.13 2.93
N ALA A 166 -22.04 1.01 1.64
CA ALA A 166 -22.81 -0.12 1.11
C ALA A 166 -22.05 -1.45 1.27
N ILE A 167 -20.76 -1.50 0.95
CA ILE A 167 -19.92 -2.68 1.13
C ILE A 167 -19.87 -3.09 2.61
N ALA A 168 -19.64 -2.13 3.52
CA ALA A 168 -19.63 -2.40 4.96
C ALA A 168 -21.01 -2.87 5.47
N SER A 169 -22.10 -2.30 4.95
CA SER A 169 -23.47 -2.68 5.34
C SER A 169 -23.82 -4.10 4.86
N VAL A 170 -23.53 -4.41 3.60
CA VAL A 170 -23.71 -5.76 3.02
C VAL A 170 -22.87 -6.79 3.77
N ALA A 171 -21.62 -6.45 4.10
CA ALA A 171 -20.77 -7.29 4.92
C ALA A 171 -21.37 -7.53 6.32
N THR A 172 -21.89 -6.49 6.96
CA THR A 172 -22.50 -6.61 8.30
C THR A 172 -23.75 -7.49 8.28
N ILE A 173 -24.64 -7.27 7.30
CA ILE A 173 -25.87 -8.06 7.13
C ILE A 173 -25.53 -9.50 6.76
N GLY A 174 -24.59 -9.71 5.84
CA GLY A 174 -24.12 -11.05 5.46
C GLY A 174 -23.52 -11.80 6.64
N PHE A 175 -22.75 -11.13 7.50
CA PHE A 175 -22.22 -11.74 8.72
C PHE A 175 -23.35 -12.16 9.67
N ALA A 176 -24.32 -11.27 9.94
CA ALA A 176 -25.44 -11.55 10.83
C ALA A 176 -26.33 -12.71 10.32
N VAL A 177 -26.66 -12.71 9.02
CA VAL A 177 -27.42 -13.80 8.38
C VAL A 177 -26.62 -15.10 8.41
N GLY A 178 -25.33 -15.04 8.08
CA GLY A 178 -24.46 -16.21 8.14
C GLY A 178 -24.39 -16.80 9.55
N ALA A 179 -24.39 -15.96 10.59
CA ALA A 179 -24.39 -16.37 12.00
C ALA A 179 -25.72 -17.00 12.44
N VAL A 180 -26.86 -16.44 12.00
CA VAL A 180 -28.20 -16.95 12.37
C VAL A 180 -28.52 -18.28 11.70
N PHE A 181 -28.09 -18.46 10.44
CA PHE A 181 -28.42 -19.64 9.63
C PHE A 181 -27.28 -20.66 9.52
N ASP A 182 -26.21 -20.48 10.30
CA ASP A 182 -25.01 -21.32 10.30
C ASP A 182 -24.36 -21.52 8.91
N ILE A 183 -24.42 -20.46 8.09
CA ILE A 183 -23.84 -20.44 6.74
C ILE A 183 -22.42 -19.90 6.83
N ALA A 184 -21.49 -20.79 7.13
CA ALA A 184 -20.07 -20.47 7.34
C ALA A 184 -19.47 -19.62 6.19
N LEU A 185 -19.72 -20.01 4.93
CA LEU A 185 -19.23 -19.28 3.75
C LEU A 185 -19.68 -17.82 3.72
N LEU A 186 -20.91 -17.53 4.15
CA LEU A 186 -21.46 -16.18 4.16
C LEU A 186 -20.83 -15.33 5.28
N GLN A 187 -20.58 -15.93 6.45
CA GLN A 187 -19.81 -15.27 7.52
C GLN A 187 -18.39 -14.95 7.05
N TYR A 188 -17.76 -15.86 6.32
CA TYR A 188 -16.38 -15.72 5.85
C TYR A 188 -16.20 -14.62 4.80
N ILE A 189 -17.06 -14.59 3.79
CA ILE A 189 -17.05 -13.51 2.80
C ILE A 189 -17.27 -12.18 3.50
N SER A 190 -18.19 -12.14 4.47
CA SER A 190 -18.54 -10.93 5.20
C SER A 190 -17.41 -10.39 6.08
N GLN A 191 -16.64 -11.25 6.76
CA GLN A 191 -15.49 -10.83 7.56
C GLN A 191 -14.36 -10.23 6.70
N VAL A 192 -14.19 -10.70 5.47
CA VAL A 192 -13.21 -10.15 4.51
C VAL A 192 -13.74 -8.85 3.90
N LEU A 193 -15.03 -8.80 3.58
CA LEU A 193 -15.66 -7.64 2.93
C LEU A 193 -15.76 -6.44 3.88
N PHE A 194 -15.95 -6.67 5.18
CA PHE A 194 -16.16 -5.60 6.17
C PHE A 194 -14.97 -4.61 6.27
N PRO A 195 -13.70 -5.03 6.46
CA PRO A 195 -12.56 -4.12 6.46
C PRO A 195 -12.36 -3.39 5.14
N SER A 196 -12.69 -4.03 4.00
CA SER A 196 -12.53 -3.41 2.68
C SER A 196 -13.45 -2.21 2.47
N GLY A 197 -14.66 -2.25 3.05
CA GLY A 197 -15.57 -1.10 3.08
C GLY A 197 -14.97 0.09 3.81
N PHE A 198 -14.28 -0.16 4.94
CA PHE A 198 -13.65 0.88 5.75
C PHE A 198 -12.46 1.58 5.07
N VAL A 199 -11.66 0.86 4.28
CA VAL A 199 -10.53 1.45 3.53
C VAL A 199 -11.00 2.52 2.53
N LEU A 200 -12.22 2.36 1.97
CA LEU A 200 -12.82 3.35 1.08
C LEU A 200 -13.32 4.59 1.81
N LEU A 201 -13.61 4.49 3.12
CA LEU A 201 -14.09 5.60 3.96
C LEU A 201 -12.94 6.52 4.41
N SER A 202 -11.72 6.02 4.60
CA SER A 202 -10.63 6.75 5.27
C SER A 202 -9.74 7.61 4.36
N THR A 203 -10.11 7.84 3.09
CA THR A 203 -9.23 8.50 2.08
C THR A 203 -9.63 9.92 1.70
N GLY A 204 -10.30 10.67 2.58
CA GLY A 204 -10.71 12.08 2.37
C GLY A 204 -9.65 13.12 2.74
N GLY A 205 -8.45 13.05 2.14
CA GLY A 205 -7.35 13.98 2.43
C GLY A 205 -6.96 14.89 1.26
N THR A 206 -6.48 16.11 1.58
CA THR A 206 -5.80 17.01 0.64
C THR A 206 -4.52 16.35 0.12
N ARG A 207 -4.31 16.41 -1.19
CA ARG A 207 -3.13 15.89 -1.88
C ARG A 207 -2.35 17.05 -2.48
N THR A 208 -1.03 17.00 -2.39
CA THR A 208 -0.17 17.96 -3.11
C THR A 208 0.28 17.32 -4.40
N VAL A 209 0.05 18.00 -5.51
CA VAL A 209 0.54 17.59 -6.82
C VAL A 209 1.68 18.51 -7.21
N VAL A 210 2.76 17.92 -7.70
CA VAL A 210 3.93 18.64 -8.20
C VAL A 210 4.14 18.21 -9.64
N ALA A 211 3.94 19.12 -10.58
CA ALA A 211 4.34 18.90 -11.96
C ALA A 211 5.83 19.20 -12.10
N THR A 212 6.55 18.22 -12.64
CA THR A 212 7.97 18.30 -12.92
C THR A 212 8.22 18.10 -14.40
N GLU A 213 9.42 18.41 -14.88
CA GLU A 213 9.77 18.13 -16.27
C GLU A 213 9.62 16.67 -16.68
N ARG A 214 9.72 15.73 -15.73
CA ARG A 214 9.63 14.28 -15.97
C ARG A 214 8.20 13.74 -15.89
N GLY A 215 7.30 14.43 -15.19
CA GLY A 215 5.94 13.96 -14.95
C GLY A 215 5.26 14.59 -13.73
N LEU A 216 4.15 14.00 -13.32
CA LEU A 216 3.38 14.39 -12.14
C LEU A 216 3.72 13.56 -10.90
N GLU A 217 4.12 14.23 -9.82
CA GLU A 217 4.23 13.65 -8.48
C GLU A 217 2.98 13.97 -7.66
N VAL A 218 2.24 12.95 -7.24
CA VAL A 218 1.12 13.07 -6.30
C VAL A 218 1.58 12.64 -4.90
N ARG A 219 1.63 13.60 -3.98
CA ARG A 219 1.99 13.42 -2.56
C ARG A 219 0.73 13.26 -1.72
N LEU A 220 0.63 12.10 -1.08
CA LEU A 220 -0.32 11.77 -0.03
C LEU A 220 0.38 11.83 1.35
N PRO A 221 -0.35 11.92 2.48
CA PRO A 221 0.26 12.01 3.81
C PRO A 221 1.27 10.90 4.13
N ILE A 222 1.04 9.69 3.62
CA ILE A 222 1.85 8.50 3.89
C ILE A 222 2.50 7.89 2.64
N ALA A 223 2.31 8.48 1.46
CA ALA A 223 2.72 7.87 0.20
C ALA A 223 3.03 8.92 -0.88
N ARG A 224 3.94 8.60 -1.80
CA ARG A 224 4.16 9.38 -3.02
C ARG A 224 3.92 8.50 -4.24
N ARG A 225 3.36 9.08 -5.29
CA ARG A 225 3.16 8.41 -6.58
C ARG A 225 3.67 9.29 -7.70
N PHE A 226 4.32 8.68 -8.67
CA PHE A 226 4.79 9.34 -9.87
C PHE A 226 4.01 8.81 -11.08
N TYR A 227 3.68 9.71 -11.99
CA TYR A 227 3.07 9.42 -13.27
C TYR A 227 3.89 10.17 -14.33
N ALA A 228 4.53 9.43 -15.23
CA ALA A 228 5.26 10.03 -16.34
C ALA A 228 4.29 10.70 -17.31
N TRP A 229 4.74 11.73 -18.04
CA TRP A 229 3.88 12.46 -18.98
C TRP A 229 3.30 11.52 -20.06
N GLU A 230 4.07 10.52 -20.50
CA GLU A 230 3.69 9.53 -21.51
C GLU A 230 2.61 8.54 -21.02
N GLU A 231 2.33 8.50 -19.71
CA GLU A 231 1.23 7.71 -19.14
C GLU A 231 -0.09 8.48 -19.06
N LEU A 232 -0.05 9.79 -19.30
CA LEU A 232 -1.18 10.72 -19.23
C LEU A 232 -1.64 11.02 -20.65
N GLU A 233 -2.95 10.95 -20.90
CA GLU A 233 -3.49 11.10 -22.26
C GLU A 233 -4.09 12.48 -22.48
N SER A 234 -4.90 12.95 -21.53
CA SER A 234 -5.63 14.20 -21.65
C SER A 234 -5.97 14.74 -20.28
N TYR A 235 -6.41 15.99 -20.24
CA TYR A 235 -7.03 16.57 -19.08
C TYR A 235 -8.36 17.22 -19.46
N GLU A 236 -9.30 17.20 -18.52
CA GLU A 236 -10.57 17.92 -18.58
C GLU A 236 -10.64 18.80 -17.34
N LEU A 237 -10.91 20.08 -17.53
CA LEU A 237 -11.09 21.04 -16.46
C LEU A 237 -12.55 21.50 -16.47
N ASP A 238 -13.24 21.29 -15.36
CA ASP A 238 -14.57 21.82 -15.11
C ASP A 238 -14.60 22.61 -13.78
N ALA A 239 -15.75 23.23 -13.48
CA ALA A 239 -15.91 24.06 -12.29
C ALA A 239 -15.81 23.28 -10.96
N GLU A 240 -16.10 21.98 -10.96
CA GLU A 240 -16.03 21.10 -9.78
C GLU A 240 -14.67 20.37 -9.69
N SER A 241 -14.13 19.94 -10.82
CA SER A 241 -13.02 19.00 -10.90
C SER A 241 -12.06 19.23 -12.07
N LEU A 242 -10.78 19.06 -11.75
CA LEU A 242 -9.73 18.80 -12.73
C LEU A 242 -9.52 17.28 -12.80
N VAL A 243 -9.77 16.71 -13.98
CA VAL A 243 -9.64 15.28 -14.27
C VAL A 243 -8.47 15.07 -15.23
N ILE A 244 -7.49 14.26 -14.83
CA ILE A 244 -6.37 13.87 -15.69
C ILE A 244 -6.55 12.41 -16.08
N THR A 245 -6.77 12.17 -17.37
CA THR A 245 -6.97 10.85 -17.96
C THR A 245 -5.64 10.14 -18.10
N ARG A 246 -5.64 8.87 -17.72
CA ARG A 246 -4.46 8.01 -17.78
C ARG A 246 -4.67 6.96 -18.85
N ARG A 247 -3.64 6.67 -19.62
CA ARG A 247 -3.63 5.59 -20.63
C ARG A 247 -4.00 4.24 -20.04
N TRP A 248 -3.60 4.01 -18.78
CA TRP A 248 -3.93 2.79 -18.05
C TRP A 248 -4.37 3.07 -16.62
N GLY A 249 -5.57 2.60 -16.29
CA GLY A 249 -6.13 2.62 -14.94
C GLY A 249 -7.06 3.81 -14.69
N THR A 250 -7.27 4.16 -13.42
CA THR A 250 -8.25 5.19 -13.05
C THR A 250 -7.71 6.60 -13.26
N ALA A 251 -8.50 7.49 -13.86
CA ALA A 251 -8.21 8.91 -13.97
C ALA A 251 -7.95 9.56 -12.59
N LEU A 252 -7.04 10.53 -12.57
CA LEU A 252 -6.74 11.34 -11.40
C LEU A 252 -7.80 12.45 -11.30
N ARG A 253 -8.29 12.71 -10.09
CA ARG A 253 -9.34 13.69 -9.84
C ARG A 253 -8.96 14.60 -8.68
N PHE A 254 -9.09 15.90 -8.93
CA PHE A 254 -8.73 16.99 -8.04
C PHE A 254 -9.88 18.00 -8.00
N ALA A 255 -10.30 18.44 -6.83
CA ALA A 255 -11.33 19.47 -6.72
C ALA A 255 -10.78 20.81 -7.21
N THR A 256 -11.43 21.44 -8.20
CA THR A 256 -10.97 22.71 -8.79
C THR A 256 -10.94 23.84 -7.76
N ALA A 257 -11.92 23.87 -6.85
CA ALA A 257 -12.05 24.88 -5.81
C ALA A 257 -10.87 24.94 -4.82
N ASP A 258 -10.12 23.84 -4.67
CA ASP A 258 -9.01 23.75 -3.72
C ASP A 258 -7.64 24.04 -4.37
N ILE A 259 -7.60 24.22 -5.69
CA ILE A 259 -6.36 24.47 -6.43
C ILE A 259 -5.98 25.93 -6.26
N ASP A 260 -4.81 26.18 -5.66
CA ASP A 260 -4.31 27.51 -5.35
C ASP A 260 -4.19 28.41 -6.60
N ASP A 261 -3.71 27.86 -7.73
CA ASP A 261 -3.58 28.54 -9.02
C ASP A 261 -4.02 27.60 -10.16
N VAL A 262 -5.31 27.65 -10.49
CA VAL A 262 -5.91 26.82 -11.54
C VAL A 262 -5.32 27.14 -12.90
N SER A 263 -5.11 28.42 -13.21
CA SER A 263 -4.62 28.85 -14.52
C SER A 263 -3.20 28.38 -14.78
N LEU A 264 -2.32 28.42 -13.77
CA LEU A 264 -0.97 27.89 -13.91
C LEU A 264 -0.97 26.36 -14.04
N ALA A 265 -1.81 25.66 -13.27
CA ALA A 265 -1.95 24.20 -13.37
C ALA A 265 -2.48 23.79 -14.76
N GLU A 266 -3.49 24.47 -15.27
CA GLU A 266 -4.05 24.27 -16.60
C GLU A 266 -3.02 24.56 -17.69
N TRP A 267 -2.30 25.68 -17.61
CA TRP A 267 -1.28 26.03 -18.58
C TRP A 267 -0.17 24.97 -18.65
N THR A 268 0.32 24.46 -17.52
CA THR A 268 1.33 23.39 -17.50
C THR A 268 0.78 22.08 -18.10
N LEU A 269 -0.47 21.73 -17.80
CA LEU A 269 -1.09 20.53 -18.36
C LEU A 269 -1.33 20.67 -19.86
N ALA A 270 -1.75 21.85 -20.32
CA ALA A 270 -1.87 22.18 -21.73
C ALA A 270 -0.52 21.99 -22.42
N GLU A 271 0.54 22.67 -21.96
CA GLU A 271 1.87 22.59 -22.57
C GLU A 271 2.43 21.17 -22.65
N ARG A 272 2.17 20.31 -21.65
CA ARG A 272 2.74 18.96 -21.57
C ARG A 272 1.90 17.85 -22.20
N LEU A 273 0.59 18.09 -22.37
CA LEU A 273 -0.34 17.12 -22.95
C LEU A 273 -0.85 17.55 -24.33
N SER A 274 -0.55 18.77 -24.77
CA SER A 274 -0.82 19.24 -26.13
C SER A 274 0.31 18.81 -27.07
N ASP A 275 0.30 17.55 -27.46
CA ASP A 275 0.99 17.11 -28.68
C ASP A 275 0.12 16.02 -29.34
N ASP A 276 -0.91 16.50 -30.02
CA ASP A 276 -1.41 16.04 -31.33
C ASP A 276 -2.11 17.21 -32.05
#